data_AF-A0A0M9ALN4-F1
#
_entry.id   AF-A0A0M9ALN4-F1
#
_cell.length_a   1.000
_cell.length_b   1.000
_cell.length_c   1.000
_cell.angle_alpha   90.00
_cell.angle_beta   90.00
_cell.angle_gamma   90.00
#
_symmetry.space_group_name_H-M   'P 1'
#
loop_
_entity.id
_entity.type
_entity.pdbx_description
1 polymer ?
#
loop_
_entity_poly.entity_id
_entity_poly.type
_entity_poly.pdbx_seq_one_letter_code
_entity_poly.pdbx_strand_id
1 'polypeptide(L)'
;MMLKTDYQEGGAGNLVDYIQRDREQDAGATVDLRNPAGRELSDPEVDQFVDKSREFGFQRHMIVSPDPTGQYSPEEVNANTREFMHSEFAQQPTTDYVYGVHRDTEFPHAHIAATGERAELEMDREDIRQLREQAATVYEEPSRTRDPTATARDAPENLGRVVDQEAREQYHEAELSLNLDAEKALKRASEKSQQKDVGQPTAEKERAESKPEPLSEGAAERAEEQAATEREPEVDLEREQEPEREVGWWQ
;
A
#
# COMPACT_ATOMS: atom_id res chain seq x y z
N MET A 1 -13.30 -12.63 -13.14
CA MET A 1 -11.96 -12.08 -12.84
C MET A 1 -11.90 -10.64 -13.31
N MET A 2 -11.34 -9.76 -12.49
CA MET A 2 -11.25 -8.33 -12.72
C MET A 2 -9.83 -7.82 -12.41
N LEU A 3 -9.33 -6.91 -13.25
CA LEU A 3 -8.15 -6.08 -12.98
C LEU A 3 -8.51 -4.61 -13.17
N LYS A 4 -8.41 -3.84 -12.08
CA LYS A 4 -8.48 -2.38 -12.08
C LYS A 4 -7.08 -1.82 -11.87
N THR A 5 -6.77 -0.72 -12.55
CA THR A 5 -5.47 -0.05 -12.39
C THR A 5 -5.59 1.44 -12.67
N ASP A 6 -4.85 2.22 -11.90
CA ASP A 6 -4.68 3.65 -12.11
C ASP A 6 -3.22 4.06 -11.88
N TYR A 7 -2.82 5.09 -12.62
CA TYR A 7 -1.49 5.68 -12.57
C TYR A 7 -1.60 7.10 -12.06
N GLN A 8 -0.72 7.47 -11.13
CA GLN A 8 -0.75 8.78 -10.49
C GLN A 8 0.68 9.33 -10.34
N GLU A 9 0.80 10.65 -10.47
CA GLU A 9 1.99 11.39 -10.07
C GLU A 9 1.97 11.61 -8.55
N GLY A 10 3.14 11.49 -7.92
CA GLY A 10 3.36 11.56 -6.48
C GLY A 10 3.80 10.22 -5.86
N GLY A 11 4.29 10.28 -4.62
CA GLY A 11 4.70 9.10 -3.86
C GLY A 11 3.54 8.25 -3.36
N ALA A 12 3.82 6.97 -3.08
CA ALA A 12 2.84 5.93 -2.77
C ALA A 12 2.36 5.88 -1.32
N GLY A 13 2.76 6.81 -0.45
CA GLY A 13 2.45 6.76 0.99
C GLY A 13 0.94 6.64 1.30
N ASN A 14 0.10 7.46 0.68
CA ASN A 14 -1.35 7.37 0.89
C ASN A 14 -1.95 6.07 0.33
N LEU A 15 -1.35 5.52 -0.72
CA LEU A 15 -1.79 4.26 -1.32
C LEU A 15 -1.40 3.09 -0.42
N VAL A 16 -0.18 3.08 0.11
CA VAL A 16 0.30 2.13 1.12
C VAL A 16 -0.59 2.15 2.35
N ASP A 17 -0.87 3.34 2.90
CA ASP A 17 -1.80 3.52 4.02
C ASP A 17 -3.20 2.98 3.71
N TYR A 18 -3.64 3.12 2.45
CA TYR A 18 -4.92 2.60 2.01
C TYR A 18 -4.93 1.07 1.92
N ILE A 19 -3.89 0.46 1.35
CA ILE A 19 -3.77 -1.00 1.24
C ILE A 19 -3.69 -1.64 2.64
N GLN A 20 -3.06 -0.99 3.61
CA GLN A 20 -2.97 -1.52 4.97
C GLN A 20 -4.29 -1.45 5.75
N ARG A 21 -5.31 -0.73 5.27
CA ARG A 21 -6.61 -0.64 5.97
C ARG A 21 -7.46 -1.87 5.71
N ASP A 22 -7.90 -2.52 6.79
CA ASP A 22 -8.97 -3.51 6.75
C ASP A 22 -10.34 -2.80 6.89
N ARG A 23 -11.22 -2.98 5.89
CA ARG A 23 -12.52 -2.28 5.79
C ARG A 23 -13.50 -2.64 6.91
N GLU A 24 -13.37 -3.81 7.54
CA GLU A 24 -14.27 -4.24 8.62
C GLU A 24 -13.74 -3.90 10.02
N GLN A 25 -12.46 -3.52 10.14
CA GLN A 25 -11.80 -3.32 11.42
C GLN A 25 -11.19 -1.93 11.53
N ASP A 26 -12.06 -0.95 11.77
CA ASP A 26 -11.74 0.40 12.30
C ASP A 26 -11.06 0.36 13.71
N ALA A 27 -10.53 -0.80 14.13
CA ALA A 27 -10.04 -1.12 15.47
C ALA A 27 -8.69 -1.87 15.48
N GLY A 28 -7.80 -1.59 14.52
CA GLY A 28 -6.36 -1.84 14.66
C GLY A 28 -5.76 -3.09 14.02
N ALA A 29 -6.52 -3.85 13.23
CA ALA A 29 -5.94 -4.86 12.35
C ALA A 29 -5.57 -4.21 11.00
N THR A 30 -4.29 -4.27 10.66
CA THR A 30 -3.79 -3.83 9.35
C THR A 30 -3.60 -5.02 8.44
N VAL A 31 -3.86 -4.86 7.14
CA VAL A 31 -3.48 -5.86 6.15
C VAL A 31 -1.96 -5.83 5.98
N ASP A 32 -1.31 -6.97 6.20
CA ASP A 32 0.14 -7.10 6.05
C ASP A 32 0.56 -6.82 4.60
N LEU A 33 1.51 -5.90 4.42
CA LEU A 33 2.15 -5.67 3.13
C LEU A 33 3.22 -6.70 2.86
N ARG A 34 3.31 -7.14 1.61
CA ARG A 34 4.29 -8.12 1.15
C ARG A 34 5.13 -7.56 0.01
N ASN A 35 6.39 -7.94 -0.01
CA ASN A 35 7.32 -7.64 -1.09
C ASN A 35 7.21 -8.65 -2.25
N PRO A 36 7.95 -8.48 -3.35
CA PRO A 36 7.91 -9.39 -4.50
C PRO A 36 8.26 -10.86 -4.18
N ALA A 37 8.99 -11.13 -3.08
CA ALA A 37 9.26 -12.50 -2.63
C ALA A 37 8.06 -13.13 -1.89
N GLY A 38 7.03 -12.35 -1.58
CA GLY A 38 5.90 -12.72 -0.74
C GLY A 38 6.21 -12.72 0.75
N ARG A 39 7.27 -12.03 1.16
CA ARG A 39 7.59 -11.83 2.57
C ARG A 39 6.87 -10.59 3.07
N GLU A 40 6.30 -10.71 4.26
CA GLU A 40 5.75 -9.58 5.00
C GLU A 40 6.82 -8.54 5.27
N LEU A 41 6.44 -7.28 5.15
CA LEU A 41 7.28 -6.12 5.37
C LEU A 41 7.11 -5.60 6.79
N SER A 42 8.24 -5.26 7.42
CA SER A 42 8.26 -4.45 8.64
C SER A 42 8.03 -2.97 8.33
N ASP A 43 7.61 -2.18 9.32
CA ASP A 43 7.39 -0.72 9.15
C ASP A 43 8.59 0.01 8.49
N PRO A 44 9.86 -0.25 8.86
CA PRO A 44 11.00 0.38 8.19
C PRO A 44 11.15 0.02 6.72
N GLU A 45 10.76 -1.19 6.32
CA GLU A 45 10.79 -1.62 4.92
C GLU A 45 9.64 -0.98 4.13
N VAL A 46 8.48 -0.80 4.77
CA VAL A 46 7.37 -0.03 4.21
C VAL A 46 7.79 1.44 4.00
N ASP A 47 8.41 2.06 4.99
CA ASP A 47 8.94 3.43 4.90
C ASP A 47 9.97 3.55 3.76
N GLN A 48 10.85 2.56 3.61
CA GLN A 48 11.82 2.54 2.51
C GLN A 48 11.15 2.50 1.14
N PHE A 49 10.09 1.70 0.97
CA PHE A 49 9.31 1.68 -0.26
C PHE A 49 8.63 3.04 -0.52
N VAL A 50 8.06 3.65 0.52
CA VAL A 50 7.42 4.97 0.41
C VAL A 50 8.44 6.05 0.05
N ASP A 51 9.63 6.06 0.65
CA ASP A 51 10.68 7.02 0.32
C ASP A 51 11.19 6.84 -1.11
N LYS A 52 11.40 5.59 -1.55
CA LYS A 52 11.73 5.27 -2.95
C LYS A 52 10.66 5.78 -3.90
N SER A 53 9.38 5.65 -3.54
CA SER A 53 8.29 6.16 -4.38
C SER A 53 8.22 7.69 -4.47
N ARG A 54 8.65 8.40 -3.42
CA ARG A 54 8.79 9.86 -3.46
C ARG A 54 9.94 10.29 -4.37
N GLU A 55 11.05 9.53 -4.37
CA GLU A 55 12.19 9.79 -5.25
C GLU A 55 11.81 9.67 -6.73
N PHE A 56 11.05 8.63 -7.10
CA PHE A 56 10.55 8.50 -8.47
C PHE A 56 9.42 9.47 -8.80
N GLY A 57 8.56 9.78 -7.84
CA GLY A 57 7.43 10.70 -8.01
C GLY A 57 6.28 10.10 -8.83
N PHE A 58 6.21 8.77 -8.97
CA PHE A 58 5.17 8.08 -9.70
C PHE A 58 4.73 6.81 -8.98
N GLN A 59 3.44 6.52 -9.05
CA GLN A 59 2.88 5.28 -8.55
C GLN A 59 1.87 4.68 -9.54
N ARG A 60 1.72 3.35 -9.46
CA ARG A 60 0.60 2.64 -10.07
C ARG A 60 -0.08 1.77 -9.02
N HIS A 61 -1.39 1.93 -8.90
CA HIS A 61 -2.24 1.03 -8.14
C HIS A 61 -2.83 -0.02 -9.08
N MET A 62 -2.85 -1.27 -8.62
CA MET A 62 -3.55 -2.36 -9.27
C MET A 62 -4.40 -3.10 -8.24
N ILE A 63 -5.60 -3.51 -8.65
CA ILE A 63 -6.50 -4.36 -7.89
C ILE A 63 -6.74 -5.61 -8.71
N VAL A 64 -6.28 -6.75 -8.22
CA VAL A 64 -6.48 -8.05 -8.86
C VAL A 64 -7.53 -8.81 -8.07
N SER A 65 -8.62 -9.18 -8.73
CA SER A 65 -9.73 -9.90 -8.12
C SER A 65 -10.09 -11.14 -8.94
N PRO A 66 -9.94 -12.35 -8.39
CA PRO A 66 -10.21 -13.61 -9.08
C PRO A 66 -11.71 -13.81 -9.33
N ASP A 67 -12.11 -14.79 -10.15
CA ASP A 67 -13.54 -15.08 -10.32
C ASP A 67 -14.22 -15.37 -8.96
N PRO A 68 -15.30 -14.64 -8.58
CA PRO A 68 -15.96 -14.80 -7.29
C PRO A 68 -16.53 -16.20 -7.10
N THR A 69 -16.87 -16.89 -8.20
CA THR A 69 -17.40 -18.26 -8.18
C THR A 69 -16.31 -19.33 -8.14
N GLY A 70 -15.05 -18.96 -8.37
CA GLY A 70 -13.90 -19.87 -8.38
C GLY A 70 -13.39 -20.31 -7.01
N GLN A 71 -13.97 -19.78 -5.92
CA GLN A 71 -13.65 -20.14 -4.53
C GLN A 71 -12.14 -20.12 -4.23
N TYR A 72 -11.45 -19.01 -4.56
CA TYR A 72 -10.03 -18.85 -4.28
C TYR A 72 -9.79 -18.63 -2.78
N SER A 73 -8.77 -19.29 -2.23
CA SER A 73 -8.29 -18.95 -0.90
C SER A 73 -7.41 -17.69 -0.94
N PRO A 74 -7.24 -16.97 0.19
CA PRO A 74 -6.31 -15.86 0.27
C PRO A 74 -4.86 -16.26 -0.08
N GLU A 75 -4.46 -17.49 0.25
CA GLU A 75 -3.13 -18.02 -0.08
C GLU A 75 -2.96 -18.26 -1.58
N GLU A 76 -4.02 -18.69 -2.27
CA GLU A 76 -4.03 -18.79 -3.74
C GLU A 76 -3.97 -17.39 -4.38
N VAL A 77 -4.73 -16.43 -3.87
CA VAL A 77 -4.65 -15.02 -4.33
C VAL A 77 -3.25 -14.45 -4.11
N ASN A 78 -2.62 -14.71 -2.98
CA ASN A 78 -1.25 -14.32 -2.69
C ASN A 78 -0.26 -14.91 -3.72
N ALA A 79 -0.29 -16.24 -3.90
CA ALA A 79 0.61 -16.93 -4.82
C ALA A 79 0.45 -16.44 -6.26
N ASN A 80 -0.79 -16.31 -6.73
CA ASN A 80 -1.12 -15.88 -8.08
C ASN A 80 -0.78 -14.39 -8.29
N THR A 81 -0.99 -13.53 -7.29
CA THR A 81 -0.59 -12.11 -7.37
C THR A 81 0.92 -12.02 -7.59
N ARG A 82 1.70 -12.78 -6.83
CA ARG A 82 3.16 -12.79 -6.97
C ARG A 82 3.61 -13.30 -8.34
N GLU A 83 3.01 -14.38 -8.84
CA GLU A 83 3.34 -14.92 -10.16
C GLU A 83 3.05 -13.89 -11.26
N PHE A 84 1.84 -13.31 -11.25
CA PHE A 84 1.42 -12.28 -12.18
C PHE A 84 2.33 -11.02 -12.13
N MET A 85 2.60 -10.52 -10.93
CA MET A 85 3.44 -9.33 -10.78
C MET A 85 4.91 -9.59 -11.14
N HIS A 86 5.40 -10.81 -10.90
CA HIS A 86 6.74 -11.19 -11.34
C HIS A 86 6.83 -11.28 -12.87
N SER A 87 5.80 -11.77 -13.58
CA SER A 87 5.84 -11.78 -15.04
C SER A 87 5.86 -10.37 -15.63
N GLU A 88 5.15 -9.42 -15.00
CA GLU A 88 5.04 -8.05 -15.50
C GLU A 88 6.28 -7.20 -15.17
N PHE A 89 6.69 -7.15 -13.89
CA PHE A 89 7.65 -6.15 -13.42
C PHE A 89 9.03 -6.70 -13.07
N ALA A 90 9.25 -8.02 -13.00
CA ALA A 90 10.56 -8.54 -12.56
C ALA A 90 11.73 -8.20 -13.50
N GLN A 91 11.44 -7.85 -14.75
CA GLN A 91 12.47 -7.46 -15.73
C GLN A 91 12.70 -5.94 -15.77
N GLN A 92 11.87 -5.15 -15.08
CA GLN A 92 11.99 -3.70 -15.08
C GLN A 92 13.07 -3.29 -14.05
N PRO A 93 14.09 -2.53 -14.48
CA PRO A 93 15.27 -2.30 -13.64
C PRO A 93 15.01 -1.40 -12.44
N THR A 94 14.03 -0.50 -12.51
CA THR A 94 13.75 0.44 -11.42
C THR A 94 12.47 0.12 -10.65
N THR A 95 11.56 -0.66 -11.27
CA THR A 95 10.28 -0.98 -10.68
C THR A 95 10.40 -1.83 -9.41
N ASP A 96 9.65 -1.41 -8.40
CA ASP A 96 9.41 -2.12 -7.17
C ASP A 96 7.92 -2.17 -6.90
N TYR A 97 7.47 -3.17 -6.13
CA TYR A 97 6.07 -3.22 -5.74
C TYR A 97 5.87 -3.88 -4.38
N VAL A 98 4.79 -3.46 -3.72
CA VAL A 98 4.25 -4.09 -2.52
C VAL A 98 2.80 -4.43 -2.74
N TYR A 99 2.30 -5.45 -2.05
CA TYR A 99 0.89 -5.83 -2.16
C TYR A 99 0.32 -6.34 -0.84
N GLY A 100 -0.99 -6.14 -0.67
CA GLY A 100 -1.79 -6.68 0.43
C GLY A 100 -2.91 -7.57 -0.12
N VAL A 101 -3.22 -8.66 0.59
CA VAL A 101 -4.35 -9.54 0.25
C VAL A 101 -5.47 -9.31 1.25
N HIS A 102 -6.57 -8.76 0.76
CA HIS A 102 -7.74 -8.39 1.53
C HIS A 102 -8.74 -9.55 1.60
N ARG A 103 -9.45 -9.62 2.73
CA ARG A 103 -10.43 -10.67 3.06
C ARG A 103 -11.76 -10.07 3.56
N ASP A 104 -11.92 -8.77 3.40
CA ASP A 104 -12.98 -7.89 3.88
C ASP A 104 -14.19 -7.79 2.92
N THR A 105 -14.24 -8.70 1.94
CA THR A 105 -15.29 -8.84 0.93
C THR A 105 -15.62 -10.32 0.76
N GLU A 106 -16.70 -10.67 0.05
CA GLU A 106 -17.12 -12.07 -0.10
C GLU A 106 -16.07 -12.97 -0.80
N PHE A 107 -15.08 -12.38 -1.48
CA PHE A 107 -13.98 -13.09 -2.12
C PHE A 107 -12.65 -12.35 -1.90
N PRO A 108 -11.54 -13.08 -1.66
CA PRO A 108 -10.26 -12.44 -1.45
C PRO A 108 -9.77 -11.75 -2.72
N HIS A 109 -9.12 -10.60 -2.56
CA HIS A 109 -8.55 -9.81 -3.64
C HIS A 109 -7.23 -9.17 -3.20
N ALA A 110 -6.40 -8.76 -4.14
CA ALA A 110 -5.13 -8.11 -3.85
C ALA A 110 -5.11 -6.67 -4.32
N HIS A 111 -4.60 -5.78 -3.48
CA HIS A 111 -4.20 -4.44 -3.88
C HIS A 111 -2.67 -4.38 -3.97
N ILE A 112 -2.16 -3.72 -5.02
CA ILE A 112 -0.74 -3.64 -5.31
C ILE A 112 -0.36 -2.18 -5.56
N ALA A 113 0.68 -1.71 -4.89
CA ALA A 113 1.33 -0.44 -5.16
C ALA A 113 2.67 -0.71 -5.87
N ALA A 114 2.86 -0.13 -7.04
CA ALA A 114 4.13 -0.17 -7.77
C ALA A 114 4.74 1.23 -7.92
N THR A 115 6.06 1.31 -7.87
CA THR A 115 6.85 2.54 -8.05
C THR A 115 8.07 2.27 -8.93
N GLY A 116 8.57 3.27 -9.66
CA GLY A 116 9.69 3.16 -10.59
C GLY A 116 9.73 4.33 -11.56
N GLU A 117 10.59 4.27 -12.57
CA GLU A 117 10.60 5.26 -13.65
C GLU A 117 9.25 5.32 -14.38
N ARG A 118 8.87 6.53 -14.81
CA ARG A 118 7.60 6.76 -15.52
C ARG A 118 7.41 5.81 -16.70
N ALA A 119 8.45 5.57 -17.50
CA ALA A 119 8.36 4.72 -18.68
C ALA A 119 8.08 3.25 -18.37
N GLU A 120 8.37 2.79 -17.14
CA GLU A 120 8.09 1.43 -16.69
C GLU A 120 6.68 1.29 -16.09
N LEU A 121 6.08 2.39 -15.61
CA LEU A 121 4.76 2.39 -14.96
C LEU A 121 3.64 2.92 -15.85
N GLU A 122 3.93 3.81 -16.80
CA GLU A 122 2.93 4.35 -17.72
C GLU A 122 2.53 3.24 -18.70
N MET A 123 1.23 2.96 -18.75
CA MET A 123 0.66 1.89 -19.58
C MET A 123 -0.43 2.48 -20.44
N ASP A 124 -0.40 2.16 -21.72
CA ASP A 124 -1.46 2.51 -22.64
C ASP A 124 -2.62 1.49 -22.58
N ARG A 125 -3.59 1.65 -23.48
CA ARG A 125 -4.77 0.78 -23.51
C ARG A 125 -4.45 -0.66 -23.90
N GLU A 126 -3.47 -0.84 -24.77
CA GLU A 126 -3.01 -2.14 -25.24
C GLU A 126 -2.24 -2.85 -24.12
N ASP A 127 -1.37 -2.14 -23.42
CA ASP A 127 -0.65 -2.65 -22.25
C ASP A 127 -1.64 -3.12 -21.17
N ILE A 128 -2.63 -2.30 -20.83
CA ILE A 128 -3.68 -2.66 -19.85
C ILE A 128 -4.50 -3.88 -20.31
N ARG A 129 -4.73 -4.04 -21.61
CA ARG A 129 -5.44 -5.23 -22.14
C ARG A 129 -4.58 -6.47 -21.97
N GLN A 130 -3.30 -6.42 -22.33
CA GLN A 130 -2.38 -7.54 -22.18
C GLN A 130 -2.22 -7.92 -20.70
N LEU A 131 -2.12 -6.93 -19.82
CA LEU A 131 -2.04 -7.12 -18.38
C LEU A 131 -3.27 -7.86 -17.84
N ARG A 132 -4.47 -7.52 -18.32
CA ARG A 132 -5.72 -8.23 -18.00
C ARG A 132 -5.70 -9.69 -18.47
N GLU A 133 -5.25 -9.94 -19.69
CA GLU A 133 -5.17 -11.29 -20.27
C GLU A 133 -4.16 -12.17 -19.52
N GLN A 134 -3.00 -11.62 -19.15
CA GLN A 134 -1.99 -12.31 -18.35
C GLN A 134 -2.52 -12.64 -16.96
N ALA A 135 -3.10 -11.66 -16.26
CA ALA A 135 -3.71 -11.91 -14.97
C ALA A 135 -4.82 -12.98 -15.09
N ALA A 136 -5.65 -12.95 -16.14
CA ALA A 136 -6.71 -13.96 -16.32
C ALA A 136 -6.13 -15.36 -16.53
N THR A 137 -4.95 -15.45 -17.15
CA THR A 137 -4.23 -16.72 -17.35
C THR A 137 -3.65 -17.26 -16.03
N VAL A 138 -3.01 -16.41 -15.22
CA VAL A 138 -2.47 -16.81 -13.92
C VAL A 138 -3.59 -17.19 -12.94
N TYR A 139 -4.71 -16.49 -13.01
CA TYR A 139 -5.91 -16.78 -12.25
C TYR A 139 -6.89 -17.67 -13.01
N GLU A 140 -6.42 -18.50 -13.95
CA GLU A 140 -7.31 -19.49 -14.56
C GLU A 140 -7.85 -20.43 -13.48
N GLU A 141 -9.14 -20.78 -13.58
CA GLU A 141 -9.85 -21.54 -12.54
C GLU A 141 -9.08 -22.79 -12.09
N PRO A 142 -8.92 -23.01 -10.77
CA PRO A 142 -8.31 -24.21 -10.23
C PRO A 142 -8.97 -25.46 -10.81
N SER A 143 -8.19 -26.47 -11.21
CA SER A 143 -8.71 -27.72 -11.81
C SER A 143 -9.80 -28.42 -10.97
N ARG A 144 -9.94 -28.08 -9.68
CA ARG A 144 -11.00 -28.53 -8.77
C ARG A 144 -12.41 -28.00 -9.10
N THR A 145 -12.55 -26.88 -9.81
CA THR A 145 -13.86 -26.34 -10.25
C THR A 145 -14.21 -26.76 -11.68
N ARG A 146 -13.24 -27.29 -12.44
CA ARG A 146 -13.42 -27.78 -13.82
C ARG A 146 -14.18 -29.11 -13.95
N ASP A 147 -14.83 -29.61 -12.89
CA ASP A 147 -15.62 -30.84 -12.96
C ASP A 147 -17.10 -30.53 -13.31
N PRO A 148 -17.54 -30.70 -14.58
CA PRO A 148 -18.93 -30.50 -14.97
C PRO A 148 -19.88 -31.56 -14.39
N THR A 149 -19.37 -32.58 -13.70
CA THR A 149 -20.15 -33.65 -13.05
C THR A 149 -20.29 -33.52 -11.54
N ALA A 150 -19.62 -32.54 -10.89
CA ALA A 150 -19.69 -32.32 -9.45
C ALA A 150 -20.95 -31.53 -8.98
N THR A 151 -21.74 -30.97 -9.89
CA THR A 151 -22.98 -30.24 -9.57
C THR A 151 -24.20 -31.16 -9.64
N ALA A 152 -24.53 -31.89 -8.56
CA ALA A 152 -25.89 -32.39 -8.38
C ALA A 152 -26.29 -32.87 -6.97
N ARG A 153 -25.38 -33.13 -6.02
CA ARG A 153 -25.77 -33.86 -4.80
C ARG A 153 -25.58 -33.20 -3.44
N ASP A 154 -24.76 -32.16 -3.30
CA ASP A 154 -24.54 -31.55 -1.97
C ASP A 154 -24.39 -30.01 -2.01
N ALA A 155 -24.99 -29.33 -3.00
CA ALA A 155 -25.08 -27.88 -2.99
C ALA A 155 -26.36 -27.44 -2.25
N PRO A 156 -26.29 -26.55 -1.24
CA PRO A 156 -27.49 -25.90 -0.72
C PRO A 156 -28.21 -25.21 -1.88
N GLU A 157 -29.52 -25.37 -1.95
CA GLU A 157 -30.39 -24.88 -3.02
C GLU A 157 -30.35 -23.35 -3.14
N ASN A 158 -29.33 -22.82 -3.84
CA ASN A 158 -29.33 -21.52 -4.51
C ASN A 158 -27.96 -21.34 -5.18
N LEU A 159 -27.86 -21.66 -6.48
CA LEU A 159 -26.90 -21.07 -7.44
C LEU A 159 -27.10 -21.75 -8.80
N GLY A 160 -28.28 -21.53 -9.37
CA GLY A 160 -28.61 -21.87 -10.75
C GLY A 160 -28.74 -20.62 -11.63
N ARG A 161 -28.03 -19.54 -11.31
CA ARG A 161 -28.00 -18.35 -12.18
C ARG A 161 -26.76 -18.48 -13.05
N VAL A 162 -26.96 -18.68 -14.34
CA VAL A 162 -25.95 -18.32 -15.35
C VAL A 162 -25.73 -16.82 -15.16
N VAL A 163 -24.74 -16.45 -14.35
CA VAL A 163 -24.38 -15.05 -14.13
C VAL A 163 -23.64 -14.65 -15.40
N ASP A 164 -24.31 -13.86 -16.23
CA ASP A 164 -23.72 -13.21 -17.40
C ASP A 164 -22.38 -12.55 -17.01
N GLN A 165 -21.41 -12.49 -17.92
CA GLN A 165 -20.10 -11.89 -17.65
C GLN A 165 -20.27 -10.47 -17.10
N GLU A 166 -21.22 -9.71 -17.66
CA GLU A 166 -21.56 -8.37 -17.19
C GLU A 166 -22.07 -8.36 -15.74
N ALA A 167 -22.90 -9.33 -15.35
CA ALA A 167 -23.39 -9.44 -13.98
C ALA A 167 -22.29 -9.87 -13.00
N ARG A 168 -21.28 -10.63 -13.45
CA ARG A 168 -20.09 -10.95 -12.64
C ARG A 168 -19.21 -9.73 -12.44
N GLU A 169 -18.98 -8.95 -13.50
CA GLU A 169 -18.23 -7.70 -13.42
C GLU A 169 -18.93 -6.69 -12.49
N GLN A 170 -20.25 -6.52 -12.61
CA GLN A 170 -21.03 -5.65 -11.71
C GLN A 170 -20.94 -6.09 -10.24
N TYR A 171 -20.96 -7.39 -9.98
CA TYR A 171 -20.81 -7.92 -8.62
C TYR A 171 -19.41 -7.65 -8.06
N HIS A 172 -18.36 -7.85 -8.86
CA HIS A 172 -17.01 -7.43 -8.51
C HIS A 172 -16.93 -5.93 -8.20
N GLU A 173 -17.52 -5.08 -9.06
CA GLU A 173 -17.50 -3.64 -8.86
C GLU A 173 -18.23 -3.24 -7.59
N ALA A 174 -19.37 -3.85 -7.28
CA ALA A 174 -20.13 -3.56 -6.07
C ALA A 174 -19.31 -3.88 -4.81
N GLU A 175 -18.73 -5.07 -4.72
CA GLU A 175 -17.95 -5.49 -3.55
C GLU A 175 -16.66 -4.66 -3.38
N LEU A 176 -15.94 -4.40 -4.47
CA LEU A 176 -14.67 -3.66 -4.43
C LEU A 176 -14.86 -2.14 -4.39
N SER A 177 -16.06 -1.63 -4.68
CA SER A 177 -16.32 -0.19 -4.60
C SER A 177 -16.18 0.27 -3.16
N LEU A 178 -15.38 1.33 -2.99
CA LEU A 178 -15.24 1.99 -1.69
C LEU A 178 -16.54 2.71 -1.33
N ASN A 179 -16.83 2.80 -0.03
CA ASN A 179 -17.88 3.71 0.42
C ASN A 179 -17.47 5.16 0.06
N LEU A 180 -18.45 5.98 -0.32
CA LEU A 180 -18.27 7.37 -0.78
C LEU A 180 -17.36 8.24 0.11
N ASP A 181 -17.36 8.00 1.42
CA ASP A 181 -16.53 8.76 2.37
C ASP A 181 -15.05 8.32 2.34
N ALA A 182 -14.79 7.02 2.11
CA ALA A 182 -13.44 6.49 1.93
C ALA A 182 -12.83 6.96 0.59
N GLU A 183 -13.62 6.99 -0.48
CA GLU A 183 -13.18 7.56 -1.77
C GLU A 183 -12.81 9.04 -1.65
N LYS A 184 -13.64 9.83 -0.96
CA LYS A 184 -13.36 11.25 -0.71
C LYS A 184 -12.12 11.45 0.14
N ALA A 185 -11.90 10.61 1.15
CA ALA A 185 -10.72 10.68 2.00
C ALA A 185 -9.44 10.37 1.20
N LEU A 186 -9.46 9.32 0.37
CA LEU A 186 -8.34 8.95 -0.50
C LEU A 186 -8.02 10.07 -1.50
N LYS A 187 -9.04 10.63 -2.15
CA LYS A 187 -8.87 11.73 -3.11
C LYS A 187 -8.30 13.00 -2.46
N ARG A 188 -8.79 13.38 -1.27
CA ARG A 188 -8.24 14.53 -0.54
C ARG A 188 -6.80 14.30 -0.10
N ALA A 189 -6.48 13.08 0.30
CA ALA A 189 -5.11 12.72 0.70
C ALA A 189 -4.14 12.80 -0.48
N SER A 190 -4.52 12.29 -1.67
CA SER A 190 -3.69 12.37 -2.86
C SER A 190 -3.49 13.82 -3.33
N GLU A 191 -4.56 14.64 -3.34
CA GLU A 191 -4.49 16.07 -3.69
C GLU A 191 -3.58 16.87 -2.72
N LYS A 192 -3.64 16.56 -1.41
CA LYS A 192 -2.80 17.22 -0.39
C LYS A 192 -1.33 16.85 -0.52
N SER A 193 -1.02 15.59 -0.84
CA SER A 193 0.37 15.16 -1.05
C SER A 193 0.98 15.81 -2.29
N GLN A 194 0.23 15.92 -3.40
CA GLN A 194 0.68 16.64 -4.59
C GLN A 194 1.00 18.11 -4.31
N GLN A 195 0.21 18.79 -3.46
CA GLN A 195 0.50 20.18 -3.07
C GLN A 195 1.74 20.32 -2.16
N LYS A 196 2.02 19.33 -1.31
CA LYS A 196 3.16 19.36 -0.39
C LYS A 196 4.49 19.12 -1.11
N ASP A 197 4.48 18.30 -2.17
CA ASP A 197 5.63 18.00 -3.00
C ASP A 197 6.06 19.18 -3.89
N VAL A 198 5.08 19.89 -4.50
CA VAL A 198 5.34 21.10 -5.31
C VAL A 198 5.85 22.28 -4.48
N GLY A 199 5.68 22.26 -3.15
CA GLY A 199 6.03 23.35 -2.24
C GLY A 199 7.43 23.30 -1.62
N GLN A 200 8.25 22.27 -1.89
CA GLN A 200 9.62 22.20 -1.37
C GLN A 200 10.63 22.76 -2.40
N PRO A 201 11.18 23.98 -2.22
CA PRO A 201 12.38 24.35 -2.95
C PRO A 201 13.52 23.47 -2.44
N THR A 202 14.09 22.67 -3.34
CA THR A 202 15.36 21.98 -3.16
C THR A 202 16.43 23.00 -2.81
N ALA A 203 16.70 23.16 -1.51
CA ALA A 203 17.88 23.87 -1.05
C ALA A 203 19.09 23.00 -1.42
N GLU A 204 19.70 23.32 -2.56
CA GLU A 204 21.07 22.94 -2.90
C GLU A 204 21.96 23.15 -1.67
N LYS A 205 22.47 22.05 -1.13
CA LYS A 205 23.57 22.09 -0.17
C LYS A 205 24.78 21.50 -0.86
N GLU A 206 25.48 22.36 -1.61
CA GLU A 206 26.88 22.15 -1.96
C GLU A 206 27.65 21.79 -0.68
N ARG A 207 28.05 20.52 -0.56
CA ARG A 207 28.98 20.08 0.48
C ARG A 207 30.31 19.84 -0.20
N ALA A 208 31.13 20.90 -0.19
CA ALA A 208 32.52 20.88 -0.60
C ALA A 208 33.30 19.77 0.12
N GLU A 209 34.10 19.07 -0.68
CA GLU A 209 35.08 18.07 -0.27
C GLU A 209 36.06 18.62 0.77
N SER A 210 36.30 17.87 1.85
CA SER A 210 37.62 17.85 2.52
C SER A 210 37.71 16.71 3.55
N LYS A 211 38.54 15.70 3.22
CA LYS A 211 39.35 14.90 4.18
C LYS A 211 40.69 14.61 3.47
N PRO A 212 41.82 14.43 4.17
CA PRO A 212 41.95 13.48 5.29
C PRO A 212 42.79 13.93 6.51
N GLU A 213 42.69 13.09 7.54
CA GLU A 213 43.35 12.91 8.87
C GLU A 213 44.91 13.04 8.92
N PRO A 214 45.62 13.01 10.10
CA PRO A 214 45.37 12.10 11.25
C PRO A 214 45.75 12.49 12.70
N LEU A 215 45.20 11.68 13.62
CA LEU A 215 45.69 11.12 14.91
C LEU A 215 46.83 11.82 15.70
N SER A 216 46.57 12.07 17.00
CA SER A 216 47.58 11.97 18.07
C SER A 216 46.97 11.49 19.40
N GLU A 217 47.50 10.38 19.92
CA GLU A 217 47.29 9.84 21.27
C GLU A 217 47.88 10.74 22.37
N GLY A 218 47.34 10.66 23.60
CA GLY A 218 48.01 11.23 24.78
C GLY A 218 47.22 11.27 26.09
N ALA A 219 47.21 10.15 26.83
CA ALA A 219 47.32 9.98 28.29
C ALA A 219 46.61 10.91 29.32
N ALA A 220 45.70 10.27 30.09
CA ALA A 220 45.73 10.04 31.55
C ALA A 220 45.65 11.18 32.62
N GLU A 221 44.79 10.87 33.61
CA GLU A 221 44.86 11.11 35.08
C GLU A 221 44.08 12.25 35.80
N ARG A 222 43.02 11.81 36.52
CA ARG A 222 42.59 12.04 37.93
C ARG A 222 42.57 13.45 38.58
N ALA A 223 41.40 13.80 39.15
CA ALA A 223 41.07 13.94 40.61
C ALA A 223 39.74 14.73 40.75
N GLU A 224 38.67 14.20 41.39
CA GLU A 224 38.26 14.49 42.79
C GLU A 224 38.42 15.97 43.20
N GLU A 225 37.53 16.68 43.87
CA GLU A 225 36.24 16.48 44.53
C GLU A 225 35.95 17.87 45.13
N GLN A 226 34.71 18.38 45.08
CA GLN A 226 34.16 19.23 46.14
C GLN A 226 32.64 19.41 45.99
N ALA A 227 31.96 18.71 46.89
CA ALA A 227 30.66 19.00 47.53
C ALA A 227 30.48 20.51 47.85
N ALA A 228 29.31 21.08 48.13
CA ALA A 228 27.90 20.71 48.22
C ALA A 228 27.13 22.05 48.34
N THR A 229 25.83 22.07 48.05
CA THR A 229 24.81 22.45 49.06
C THR A 229 23.43 22.38 48.42
N GLU A 230 22.63 21.54 49.06
CA GLU A 230 21.21 21.28 48.93
C GLU A 230 20.35 22.56 48.97
N ARG A 231 19.25 22.54 48.21
CA ARG A 231 17.93 23.05 48.63
C ARG A 231 16.86 22.71 47.59
N GLU A 232 16.11 21.63 47.86
CA GLU A 232 14.67 21.55 47.54
C GLU A 232 13.92 21.86 48.86
N PRO A 233 12.66 22.34 48.82
CA PRO A 233 11.50 21.46 48.56
C PRO A 233 10.43 22.14 47.65
N GLU A 234 9.84 21.43 46.69
CA GLU A 234 8.55 20.71 46.72
C GLU A 234 7.35 21.48 46.12
N VAL A 235 6.65 20.75 45.21
CA VAL A 235 5.25 20.80 44.73
C VAL A 235 4.65 22.11 44.19
N ASP A 236 4.17 22.09 42.94
CA ASP A 236 2.74 21.78 42.68
C ASP A 236 2.44 21.45 41.21
N LEU A 237 1.45 20.58 41.04
CA LEU A 237 0.89 20.01 39.81
C LEU A 237 -0.17 20.93 39.17
N GLU A 238 -0.65 20.50 37.99
CA GLU A 238 -1.84 20.96 37.23
C GLU A 238 -1.57 22.07 36.18
N ARG A 239 -1.54 21.78 34.87
CA ARG A 239 -2.56 21.27 33.93
C ARG A 239 -3.63 22.33 33.58
N GLU A 240 -3.77 22.51 32.27
CA GLU A 240 -4.89 23.11 31.49
C GLU A 240 -4.99 24.65 31.44
N GLN A 241 -4.89 25.21 30.22
CA GLN A 241 -6.08 25.63 29.44
C GLN A 241 -5.65 26.41 28.19
N GLU A 242 -6.03 25.90 27.01
CA GLU A 242 -6.39 26.76 25.88
C GLU A 242 -7.58 27.65 26.27
N PRO A 243 -7.78 28.79 25.59
CA PRO A 243 -9.03 28.83 24.85
C PRO A 243 -8.92 29.48 23.46
N GLU A 244 -9.58 28.79 22.52
CA GLU A 244 -10.59 29.31 21.58
C GLU A 244 -10.23 30.49 20.67
N ARG A 245 -10.37 30.25 19.35
CA ARG A 245 -11.38 30.98 18.58
C ARG A 245 -11.78 30.27 17.30
N GLU A 246 -13.08 29.95 17.25
CA GLU A 246 -13.89 29.80 16.05
C GLU A 246 -13.61 30.92 15.05
N VAL A 247 -13.50 30.58 13.77
CA VAL A 247 -14.15 31.38 12.71
C VAL A 247 -14.64 30.43 11.62
N GLY A 248 -15.95 30.21 11.60
CA GLY A 248 -16.63 29.51 10.51
C GLY A 248 -16.64 30.34 9.23
N TRP A 249 -16.65 29.65 8.09
CA TRP A 249 -17.03 30.22 6.81
C TRP A 249 -17.88 29.22 6.02
N TRP A 250 -19.16 29.55 5.93
CA TRP A 250 -20.03 29.16 4.82
C TRP A 250 -19.86 30.20 3.71
N GLN A 251 -19.60 29.76 2.48
CA GLN A 251 -20.44 29.93 1.28
C GLN A 251 -19.65 29.56 0.03
#